data_AF-A0A956AWG5-F1
#
_entry.id   AF-A0A956AWG5-F1
#
_cell.length_a   1.000
_cell.length_b   1.000
_cell.length_c   1.000
_cell.angle_alpha   90.00
_cell.angle_beta   90.00
_cell.angle_gamma   90.00
#
_symmetry.space_group_name_H-M   'P 1'
#
loop_
_entity.id
_entity.type
_entity.pdbx_description
1 polymer ?
#
loop_
_entity_poly.entity_id
_entity_poly.type
_entity_poly.pdbx_seq_one_letter_code
_entity_poly.pdbx_strand_id
1 'polypeptide(L)'
;MRALIPCLLLSLLVAPAAAQRNAFQAEGEVGRLLQDARSYYDNLELEQTEEALARAIGLIQQYRLSGRVAADVYMQRGILYHVRDQDERATLADFTEALSHDPNAQLDPLVSTPSLQRLFDDARGRARPRQEPTPRRDPEPYRAPDPEPDPGYGRDPGYGAAINHQPPRAARGGEPVDLAVDISDPQVNRNVFRVWAYFRSARAATVQKREMRPQGPSLFTTRIPGRFVAGRQLTYYIAMEDRTGRVIASVRSAKDPIMVPVNGGALAGLDEIPSGDSLTGDAGGGWGGDDEGGYSRVTMSLSLGTGGGFITERARPVTLEDKRISPGFALAPFHTLVELDFWPHERFAISAFARVQIIEFAHLEGGRLKFRAVDTESHDLILRGGGGFGRTRHLVDLGVGLDTTLEGPYMYTLGLTYEFKISRRFQFLVTPDFLHMIGDSPSTHFDLNLGIQVGF
;
A
#
# COMPACT_ATOMS: atom_id res chain seq x y z
N MET A 1 -60.26 -8.18 -14.87
CA MET A 1 -59.67 -6.85 -15.03
C MET A 1 -58.38 -6.80 -14.21
N ARG A 2 -57.24 -6.63 -14.90
CA ARG A 2 -55.95 -6.04 -14.48
C ARG A 2 -55.35 -6.40 -13.11
N ALA A 3 -54.23 -7.12 -13.14
CA ALA A 3 -53.03 -6.82 -12.36
C ALA A 3 -51.78 -7.34 -13.10
N LEU A 4 -50.96 -6.41 -13.61
CA LEU A 4 -49.69 -6.64 -14.31
C LEU A 4 -48.68 -5.60 -13.77
N ILE A 5 -47.55 -6.08 -13.24
CA ILE A 5 -46.17 -5.52 -13.26
C ILE A 5 -45.95 -4.15 -12.58
N PRO A 6 -45.02 -4.04 -11.60
CA PRO A 6 -43.63 -3.67 -11.93
C PRO A 6 -42.54 -4.36 -11.10
N CYS A 7 -41.61 -5.03 -11.79
CA CYS A 7 -40.34 -5.54 -11.23
C CYS A 7 -39.13 -5.16 -12.10
N LEU A 8 -39.19 -4.02 -12.80
CA LEU A 8 -38.19 -3.65 -13.81
C LEU A 8 -37.71 -2.21 -13.62
N LEU A 9 -36.84 -1.97 -12.63
CA LEU A 9 -36.13 -0.68 -12.46
C LEU A 9 -34.97 -0.76 -11.45
N LEU A 10 -34.10 -1.78 -11.58
CA LEU A 10 -32.89 -1.89 -10.75
C LEU A 10 -31.70 -2.52 -11.51
N SER A 11 -31.38 -2.02 -12.71
CA SER A 11 -30.29 -2.57 -13.53
C SER A 11 -29.42 -1.52 -14.24
N LEU A 12 -29.32 -0.28 -13.73
CA LEU A 12 -28.66 0.82 -14.46
C LEU A 12 -27.63 1.66 -13.66
N LEU A 13 -26.93 1.08 -12.67
CA LEU A 13 -25.89 1.80 -11.90
C LEU A 13 -24.55 1.04 -11.70
N VAL A 14 -24.19 0.07 -12.56
CA VAL A 14 -22.95 -0.73 -12.38
C VAL A 14 -21.82 -0.42 -13.39
N ALA A 15 -21.86 0.69 -14.13
CA ALA A 15 -20.74 1.09 -15.01
C ALA A 15 -20.28 2.52 -14.68
N PRO A 16 -19.19 2.66 -13.88
CA PRO A 16 -17.89 3.02 -14.47
C PRO A 16 -16.65 2.37 -13.81
N ALA A 17 -16.81 1.44 -12.85
CA ALA A 17 -15.68 0.91 -12.06
C ALA A 17 -14.62 0.15 -12.90
N ALA A 18 -15.03 -0.50 -14.00
CA ALA A 18 -14.10 -1.22 -14.87
C ALA A 18 -13.19 -0.29 -15.69
N ALA A 19 -13.66 0.90 -16.07
CA ALA A 19 -12.85 1.85 -16.85
C ALA A 19 -11.81 2.58 -15.98
N GLN A 20 -12.15 2.91 -14.74
CA GLN A 20 -11.23 3.55 -13.79
C GLN A 20 -10.11 2.60 -13.34
N ARG A 21 -10.41 1.30 -13.19
CA ARG A 21 -9.40 0.28 -12.84
C ARG A 21 -8.33 0.12 -13.92
N ASN A 22 -8.71 0.24 -15.19
CA ASN A 22 -7.79 0.16 -16.32
C ASN A 22 -6.88 1.38 -16.43
N ALA A 23 -7.39 2.59 -16.15
CA ALA A 23 -6.59 3.82 -16.19
C ALA A 23 -5.48 3.81 -15.13
N PHE A 24 -5.78 3.37 -13.90
CA PHE A 24 -4.79 3.25 -12.83
C PHE A 24 -3.69 2.22 -13.15
N GLN A 25 -4.08 1.07 -13.71
CA GLN A 25 -3.12 0.06 -14.17
C GLN A 25 -2.27 0.58 -15.33
N ALA A 26 -2.87 1.30 -16.28
CA ALA A 26 -2.16 1.92 -17.39
C ALA A 26 -1.16 2.98 -16.91
N GLU A 27 -1.52 3.80 -15.92
CA GLU A 27 -0.62 4.78 -15.33
C GLU A 27 0.57 4.10 -14.63
N GLY A 28 0.34 3.01 -13.90
CA GLY A 28 1.42 2.19 -13.31
C GLY A 28 2.37 1.63 -14.36
N GLU A 29 1.84 1.12 -15.48
CA GLU A 29 2.65 0.59 -16.59
C GLU A 29 3.43 1.69 -17.33
N VAL A 30 2.83 2.87 -17.51
CA VAL A 30 3.54 4.05 -18.05
C VAL A 30 4.69 4.46 -17.13
N GLY A 31 4.47 4.46 -15.81
CA GLY A 31 5.51 4.73 -14.81
C GLY A 31 6.67 3.73 -14.88
N ARG A 32 6.36 2.44 -15.07
CA ARG A 32 7.36 1.37 -15.26
C ARG A 32 8.16 1.58 -16.55
N LEU A 33 7.49 1.83 -17.67
CA LEU A 33 8.15 2.08 -18.96
C LEU A 33 9.02 3.35 -18.93
N LEU A 34 8.61 4.38 -18.20
CA LEU A 34 9.42 5.58 -17.98
C LEU A 34 10.69 5.26 -17.17
N GLN A 35 10.59 4.43 -16.14
CA GLN A 35 11.76 3.98 -15.37
C GLN A 35 12.70 3.13 -16.23
N ASP A 36 12.17 2.20 -17.03
CA ASP A 36 12.96 1.41 -17.98
C ASP A 36 13.67 2.32 -18.98
N ALA A 37 12.96 3.29 -19.57
CA ALA A 37 13.53 4.26 -20.51
C ALA A 37 14.68 5.06 -19.89
N ARG A 38 14.55 5.52 -18.64
CA ARG A 38 15.65 6.21 -17.93
C ARG A 38 16.84 5.29 -17.74
N SER A 39 16.62 4.05 -17.34
CA SER A 39 17.69 3.06 -17.19
C SER A 39 18.40 2.76 -18.52
N TYR A 40 17.65 2.63 -19.62
CA TYR A 40 18.25 2.44 -20.95
C TYR A 40 19.05 3.66 -21.39
N TYR A 41 18.53 4.85 -21.14
CA TYR A 41 19.21 6.10 -21.46
C TYR A 41 20.53 6.25 -20.70
N ASP A 42 20.54 5.95 -19.40
CA ASP A 42 21.74 5.99 -18.56
C ASP A 42 22.81 4.99 -19.02
N ASN A 43 22.38 3.86 -19.61
CA ASN A 43 23.26 2.85 -20.19
C ASN A 43 23.62 3.12 -21.67
N LEU A 44 23.21 4.26 -22.23
CA LEU A 44 23.39 4.64 -23.63
C LEU A 44 22.72 3.69 -24.65
N GLU A 45 21.69 2.95 -24.22
CA GLU A 45 20.85 2.09 -25.05
C GLU A 45 19.69 2.92 -25.66
N LEU A 46 20.04 3.76 -26.64
CA LEU A 46 19.13 4.80 -27.16
C LEU A 46 17.93 4.23 -27.93
N GLU A 47 18.11 3.12 -28.65
CA GLU A 47 17.03 2.45 -29.38
C GLU A 47 15.98 1.87 -28.43
N GLN A 48 16.41 1.20 -27.36
CA GLN A 48 15.54 0.65 -26.32
C GLN A 48 14.82 1.76 -25.55
N THR A 49 15.51 2.88 -25.31
CA THR A 49 14.93 4.09 -24.73
C THR A 49 13.76 4.60 -25.60
N GLU A 50 13.97 4.72 -26.90
CA GLU A 50 12.94 5.17 -27.84
C GLU A 50 11.74 4.22 -27.87
N GLU A 51 11.98 2.91 -27.92
CA GLU A 51 10.90 1.91 -27.92
C GLU A 51 10.07 1.96 -26.63
N ALA A 52 10.72 2.07 -25.47
CA ALA A 52 10.04 2.19 -24.18
C ALA A 52 9.17 3.46 -24.10
N LEU A 53 9.70 4.60 -24.52
CA LEU A 53 8.97 5.88 -24.54
C LEU A 53 7.82 5.86 -25.55
N ALA A 54 8.01 5.28 -26.74
CA ALA A 54 6.95 5.13 -27.74
C ALA A 54 5.79 4.28 -27.21
N ARG A 55 6.08 3.17 -26.53
CA ARG A 55 5.05 2.34 -25.87
C ARG A 55 4.33 3.10 -24.76
N ALA A 56 5.06 3.82 -23.92
CA ALA A 56 4.48 4.65 -22.86
C ALA A 56 3.51 5.70 -23.43
N ILE A 57 3.91 6.38 -24.51
CA ILE A 57 3.08 7.38 -25.20
C ILE A 57 1.84 6.75 -25.83
N GLY A 58 1.95 5.54 -26.40
CA GLY A 58 0.80 4.78 -26.87
C GLY A 58 -0.25 4.55 -25.78
N LEU A 59 0.18 4.17 -24.57
CA LEU A 59 -0.72 4.01 -23.43
C LEU A 59 -1.31 5.35 -22.95
N ILE A 60 -0.50 6.40 -22.87
CA ILE A 60 -0.98 7.75 -22.51
C ILE A 60 -2.10 8.18 -23.46
N GLN A 61 -1.93 7.98 -24.77
CA GLN A 61 -2.91 8.34 -25.78
C GLN A 61 -4.16 7.45 -25.73
N GLN A 62 -3.97 6.13 -25.59
CA GLN A 62 -5.06 5.14 -25.54
C GLN A 62 -6.00 5.39 -24.37
N TYR A 63 -5.44 5.66 -23.18
CA TYR A 63 -6.20 5.85 -21.94
C TYR A 63 -6.47 7.32 -21.59
N ARG A 64 -6.00 8.25 -22.44
CA ARG A 64 -6.09 9.71 -22.22
C ARG A 64 -5.53 10.14 -20.87
N LEU A 65 -4.38 9.56 -20.50
CA LEU A 65 -3.70 9.89 -19.24
C LEU A 65 -3.15 11.32 -19.30
N SER A 66 -3.13 11.98 -18.14
CA SER A 66 -2.62 13.35 -17.97
C SER A 66 -1.89 13.50 -16.63
N GLY A 67 -1.29 14.66 -16.39
CA GLY A 67 -0.52 14.93 -15.18
C GLY A 67 0.97 14.63 -15.32
N ARG A 68 1.66 14.59 -14.19
CA ARG A 68 3.12 14.59 -14.10
C ARG A 68 3.79 13.41 -14.81
N VAL A 69 3.26 12.19 -14.67
CA VAL A 69 3.86 10.99 -15.30
C VAL A 69 3.85 11.09 -16.82
N ALA A 70 2.75 11.57 -17.40
CA ALA A 70 2.66 11.79 -18.85
C ALA A 70 3.64 12.89 -19.30
N ALA A 71 3.73 13.99 -18.54
CA ALA A 71 4.66 15.07 -18.83
C ALA A 71 6.12 14.58 -18.81
N ASP A 72 6.52 13.80 -17.79
CA ASP A 72 7.87 13.24 -17.67
C ASP A 72 8.25 12.34 -18.85
N VAL A 73 7.31 11.56 -19.40
CA VAL A 73 7.54 10.72 -20.60
C VAL A 73 7.86 11.57 -21.82
N TYR A 74 7.07 12.60 -22.09
CA TYR A 74 7.35 13.52 -23.20
C TYR A 74 8.63 14.32 -22.97
N MET A 75 8.91 14.76 -21.73
CA MET A 75 10.18 15.39 -21.37
C MET A 75 11.38 14.50 -21.72
N GLN A 76 11.34 13.23 -21.32
CA GLN A 76 12.43 12.29 -21.57
C GLN A 76 12.63 12.05 -23.07
N ARG A 77 11.55 11.94 -23.86
CA ARG A 77 11.64 11.76 -25.32
C ARG A 77 12.18 13.00 -26.02
N GLY A 78 11.80 14.19 -25.56
CA GLY A 78 12.39 15.45 -26.04
C GLY A 78 13.90 15.51 -25.81
N ILE A 79 14.37 15.13 -24.61
CA ILE A 79 15.80 15.03 -24.30
C ILE A 79 16.49 14.03 -25.23
N LEU A 80 15.89 12.85 -25.45
CA LEU A 80 16.43 11.82 -26.34
C LEU A 80 16.60 12.35 -27.78
N TYR A 81 15.61 13.04 -28.35
CA TYR A 81 15.72 13.62 -29.70
C TYR A 81 16.83 14.66 -29.80
N HIS A 82 17.03 15.47 -28.75
CA HIS A 82 18.13 16.43 -28.72
C HIS A 82 19.50 15.75 -28.68
N VAL A 83 19.64 14.69 -27.87
CA VAL A 83 20.92 14.01 -27.67
C VAL A 83 21.30 13.12 -28.85
N ARG A 84 20.33 12.38 -29.42
CA ARG A 84 20.60 11.44 -30.52
C ARG A 84 20.79 12.17 -31.85
N ASP A 85 19.84 13.02 -32.20
CA ASP A 85 19.69 13.54 -33.57
C ASP A 85 19.95 15.05 -33.66
N GLN A 86 20.12 15.74 -32.53
CA GLN A 86 20.09 17.21 -32.45
C GLN A 86 18.83 17.81 -33.08
N ASP A 87 17.72 17.06 -33.05
CA ASP A 87 16.46 17.51 -33.64
C ASP A 87 15.74 18.47 -32.69
N GLU A 88 16.09 19.75 -32.79
CA GLU A 88 15.48 20.83 -32.01
C GLU A 88 13.97 20.94 -32.24
N ARG A 89 13.49 20.60 -33.44
CA ARG A 89 12.07 20.69 -33.78
C ARG A 89 11.27 19.61 -33.07
N ALA A 90 11.74 18.36 -33.09
CA ALA A 90 11.12 17.25 -32.37
C ALA A 90 11.20 17.46 -30.85
N THR A 91 12.36 17.91 -30.35
CA THR A 91 12.56 18.26 -28.94
C THR A 91 11.55 19.29 -28.45
N LEU A 92 11.40 20.39 -29.19
CA LEU A 92 10.47 21.48 -28.86
C LEU A 92 9.01 21.02 -28.88
N ALA A 93 8.64 20.15 -29.83
CA ALA A 93 7.29 19.59 -29.91
C ALA A 93 6.97 18.76 -28.65
N ASP A 94 7.89 17.91 -28.22
CA ASP A 94 7.72 17.06 -27.04
C ASP A 94 7.67 17.86 -25.74
N PHE A 95 8.53 18.88 -25.57
CA PHE A 95 8.44 19.77 -24.42
C PHE A 95 7.13 20.56 -24.38
N THR A 96 6.60 20.95 -25.54
CA THR A 96 5.29 21.62 -25.62
C THR A 96 4.17 20.66 -25.20
N GLU A 97 4.22 19.41 -25.64
CA GLU A 97 3.23 18.39 -25.26
C GLU A 97 3.34 18.07 -23.75
N ALA A 98 4.56 17.93 -23.21
CA ALA A 98 4.79 17.72 -21.78
C ALA A 98 4.15 18.81 -20.92
N LEU A 99 4.37 20.08 -21.27
CA LEU A 99 3.79 21.23 -20.56
C LEU A 99 2.27 21.33 -20.74
N SER A 100 1.70 20.71 -21.77
CA SER A 100 0.25 20.60 -21.92
C SER A 100 -0.37 19.59 -20.94
N HIS A 101 0.42 18.60 -20.50
CA HIS A 101 0.04 17.59 -19.50
C HIS A 101 0.31 18.03 -18.06
N ASP A 102 1.41 18.75 -17.81
CA ASP A 102 1.74 19.37 -16.53
C ASP A 102 2.42 20.74 -16.74
N PRO A 103 1.71 21.86 -16.52
CA PRO A 103 2.27 23.21 -16.65
C PRO A 103 3.44 23.49 -15.69
N ASN A 104 3.57 22.72 -14.61
CA ASN A 104 4.63 22.88 -13.61
C ASN A 104 5.84 21.98 -13.88
N ALA A 105 5.88 21.25 -14.98
CA ALA A 105 7.03 20.45 -15.36
C ALA A 105 8.32 21.31 -15.41
N GLN A 106 9.44 20.70 -15.06
CA GLN A 106 10.77 21.32 -15.05
C GLN A 106 11.78 20.36 -15.67
N LEU A 107 12.77 20.90 -16.37
CA LEU A 107 13.94 20.12 -16.79
C LEU A 107 14.71 19.64 -15.57
N ASP A 108 15.20 18.40 -15.61
CA ASP A 108 16.12 17.89 -14.61
C ASP A 108 17.45 18.68 -14.69
N PRO A 109 17.91 19.31 -13.59
CA PRO A 109 19.16 20.05 -13.57
C PRO A 109 20.38 19.24 -14.05
N LEU A 110 20.37 17.92 -13.93
CA LEU A 110 21.49 17.05 -14.32
C LEU A 110 21.65 16.90 -15.83
N VAL A 111 20.57 17.05 -16.60
CA VAL A 111 20.58 16.95 -18.07
C VAL A 111 20.36 18.30 -18.74
N SER A 112 20.12 19.35 -17.96
CA SER A 112 19.83 20.69 -18.47
C SER A 112 21.09 21.37 -19.01
N THR A 113 21.26 21.31 -20.33
CA THR A 113 22.24 22.11 -21.06
C THR A 113 21.65 23.47 -21.46
N PRO A 114 22.48 24.50 -21.75
CA PRO A 114 21.98 25.79 -22.23
C PRO A 114 21.16 25.72 -23.54
N SER A 115 21.35 24.69 -24.38
CA SER A 115 20.51 24.45 -25.56
C SER A 115 19.14 23.89 -25.16
N LEU A 116 19.10 22.86 -24.32
CA LEU A 116 17.85 22.27 -23.84
C LEU A 116 17.00 23.26 -23.05
N GLN A 117 17.64 24.06 -22.18
CA GLN A 117 16.93 25.08 -21.40
C GLN A 117 16.24 26.10 -22.31
N ARG A 118 16.92 26.58 -23.37
CA ARG A 118 16.32 27.49 -24.35
C ARG A 118 15.11 26.87 -25.05
N LEU A 119 15.22 25.61 -25.50
CA LEU A 119 14.10 24.91 -26.15
C LEU A 119 12.92 24.72 -25.20
N PHE A 120 13.19 24.44 -23.92
CA PHE A 120 12.15 24.29 -22.91
C PHE A 120 11.46 25.61 -22.56
N ASP A 121 12.21 26.70 -22.46
CA ASP A 121 11.65 28.04 -22.26
C ASP A 121 10.79 28.47 -23.47
N ASP A 122 11.22 28.17 -24.70
CA ASP A 122 10.44 28.38 -25.91
C ASP A 122 9.15 27.53 -25.92
N ALA A 123 9.23 26.27 -25.47
CA ALA A 123 8.06 25.39 -25.34
C ALA A 123 7.04 25.98 -24.34
N ARG A 124 7.51 26.53 -23.22
CA ARG A 124 6.66 27.19 -22.21
C ARG A 124 5.92 28.40 -22.77
N GLY A 125 6.53 29.16 -23.68
CA GLY A 125 5.84 30.25 -24.38
C GLY A 125 4.74 29.78 -25.36
N ARG A 126 4.79 28.52 -25.81
CA ARG A 126 3.87 27.95 -26.82
C ARG A 126 2.78 27.07 -26.23
N ALA A 127 3.06 26.42 -25.10
CA ALA A 127 2.12 25.52 -24.44
C ALA A 127 0.87 26.30 -24.01
N ARG A 128 -0.28 25.95 -24.60
CA ARG A 128 -1.58 26.37 -24.07
C ARG A 128 -2.02 25.29 -23.08
N PRO A 129 -2.41 25.66 -21.84
CA PRO A 129 -2.95 24.68 -20.91
C PRO A 129 -4.11 23.94 -21.58
N ARG A 130 -4.05 22.60 -21.59
CA ARG A 130 -5.19 21.80 -22.05
C ARG A 130 -6.34 22.11 -21.10
N GLN A 131 -7.40 22.74 -21.60
CA GLN A 131 -8.61 22.95 -20.82
C GLN A 131 -9.15 21.57 -20.48
N GLU A 132 -9.02 21.14 -19.22
CA GLU A 132 -9.70 19.97 -18.71
C GLU A 132 -11.20 20.13 -18.99
N PRO A 133 -11.91 19.09 -19.46
CA PRO A 133 -13.35 19.16 -19.63
C PRO A 133 -13.96 19.52 -18.27
N THR A 134 -14.56 20.71 -18.20
CA THR A 134 -15.23 21.21 -16.99
C THR A 134 -16.15 20.12 -16.44
N PRO A 135 -15.98 19.69 -15.18
CA PRO A 135 -16.89 18.77 -14.54
C PRO A 135 -18.33 19.29 -14.66
N ARG A 136 -19.28 18.41 -14.99
CA ARG A 136 -20.71 18.74 -14.91
C ARG A 136 -20.98 19.28 -13.51
N ARG A 137 -21.61 20.45 -13.47
CA ARG A 137 -21.90 21.26 -12.28
C ARG A 137 -22.83 20.49 -11.33
N ASP A 138 -22.25 19.75 -10.39
CA ASP A 138 -22.92 19.37 -9.15
C ASP A 138 -23.17 20.65 -8.31
N PRO A 139 -24.24 20.70 -7.50
CA PRO A 139 -24.63 21.90 -6.76
C PRO A 139 -23.50 22.41 -5.85
N GLU A 140 -23.40 23.75 -5.77
CA GLU A 140 -22.32 24.54 -5.18
C GLU A 140 -21.58 23.87 -4.01
N PRO A 141 -20.26 23.65 -4.13
CA PRO A 141 -19.45 23.29 -2.98
C PRO A 141 -19.41 24.45 -2.00
N TYR A 142 -19.65 24.14 -0.73
CA TYR A 142 -19.39 25.01 0.40
C TYR A 142 -18.00 25.63 0.26
N ARG A 143 -17.95 26.96 0.19
CA ARG A 143 -16.73 27.76 0.13
C ARG A 143 -16.01 27.60 1.48
N ALA A 144 -15.01 26.72 1.54
CA ALA A 144 -14.10 26.69 2.67
C ALA A 144 -13.42 28.07 2.78
N PRO A 145 -13.37 28.69 3.96
CA PRO A 145 -12.62 29.93 4.17
C PRO A 145 -11.14 29.70 3.84
N ASP A 146 -10.47 30.77 3.39
CA ASP A 146 -9.06 30.78 3.04
C ASP A 146 -8.22 30.09 4.13
N PRO A 147 -7.19 29.28 3.76
CA PRO A 147 -6.30 28.68 4.73
C PRO A 147 -5.64 29.80 5.54
N GLU A 148 -5.92 29.82 6.84
CA GLU A 148 -5.22 30.68 7.79
C GLU A 148 -3.71 30.46 7.64
N PRO A 149 -2.91 31.53 7.73
CA PRO A 149 -1.46 31.44 7.67
C PRO A 149 -0.98 30.46 8.75
N ASP A 150 -0.12 29.53 8.35
CA ASP A 150 0.58 28.59 9.21
C ASP A 150 1.00 29.30 10.52
N PRO A 151 0.42 28.94 11.68
CA PRO A 151 0.82 29.53 12.94
C PRO A 151 2.22 29.02 13.20
N GLY A 152 3.19 29.82 12.81
CA GLY A 152 4.59 29.58 13.06
C GLY A 152 4.76 29.06 14.48
N TYR A 153 5.44 27.92 14.61
CA TYR A 153 5.95 27.39 15.87
C TYR A 153 6.87 28.42 16.52
N GLY A 154 6.27 29.43 17.12
CA GLY A 154 6.88 30.65 17.57
C GLY A 154 6.36 30.95 18.97
N ARG A 155 7.27 30.73 19.93
CA ARG A 155 7.19 31.00 21.37
C ARG A 155 6.37 30.00 22.18
N ASP A 156 7.11 29.20 22.96
CA ASP A 156 6.70 28.68 24.27
C ASP A 156 5.84 29.73 24.99
N PRO A 157 4.51 29.55 25.06
CA PRO A 157 3.75 30.25 26.07
C PRO A 157 4.13 29.59 27.39
N GLY A 158 4.70 30.37 28.30
CA GLY A 158 5.13 29.90 29.63
C GLY A 158 3.98 29.36 30.48
N TYR A 159 3.45 28.18 30.15
CA TYR A 159 2.52 27.39 30.98
C TYR A 159 3.28 26.59 32.05
N GLY A 160 4.43 27.10 32.51
CA GLY A 160 5.35 26.39 33.39
C GLY A 160 4.89 26.20 34.84
N ALA A 161 3.70 26.69 35.22
CA ALA A 161 3.20 26.57 36.59
C ALA A 161 1.91 25.73 36.73
N ALA A 162 1.29 25.35 35.61
CA ALA A 162 -0.06 24.81 35.56
C ALA A 162 -0.14 23.28 35.44
N ILE A 163 0.96 22.65 35.04
CA ILE A 163 1.04 21.23 34.71
C ILE A 163 2.19 20.64 35.51
N ASN A 164 1.87 19.78 36.47
CA ASN A 164 2.86 19.12 37.31
C ASN A 164 3.07 17.69 36.83
N HIS A 165 4.31 17.37 36.47
CA HIS A 165 4.73 16.03 36.12
C HIS A 165 6.08 15.77 36.76
N GLN A 166 6.19 14.65 37.47
CA GLN A 166 7.45 14.20 38.06
C GLN A 166 7.99 13.01 37.26
N PRO A 167 9.01 13.21 36.42
CA PRO A 167 9.61 12.11 35.67
C PRO A 167 10.15 11.02 36.58
N PRO A 168 10.02 9.74 36.22
CA PRO A 168 10.76 8.67 36.85
C PRO A 168 12.26 8.96 36.76
N ARG A 169 12.98 8.88 37.89
CA ARG A 169 14.43 9.15 37.91
C ARG A 169 15.23 8.13 37.10
N ALA A 170 14.74 6.89 37.10
CA ALA A 170 15.26 5.77 36.33
C ALA A 170 14.15 4.73 36.16
N ALA A 171 14.27 3.91 35.14
CA ALA A 171 13.43 2.74 34.92
C ALA A 171 14.28 1.47 35.02
N ARG A 172 13.63 0.32 35.26
CA ARG A 172 14.29 -0.98 35.21
C ARG A 172 13.93 -1.70 33.92
N GLY A 173 14.91 -2.23 33.21
CA GLY A 173 14.66 -2.91 31.94
C GLY A 173 13.72 -4.11 32.12
N GLY A 174 12.65 -4.15 31.34
CA GLY A 174 11.61 -5.18 31.43
C GLY A 174 10.51 -4.90 32.46
N GLU A 175 10.67 -3.94 33.37
CA GLU A 175 9.63 -3.52 34.32
C GLU A 175 8.77 -2.38 33.72
N PRO A 176 7.46 -2.36 33.97
CA PRO A 176 6.60 -1.27 33.51
C PRO A 176 6.96 0.07 34.18
N VAL A 177 6.73 1.18 33.46
CA VAL A 177 6.94 2.55 33.96
C VAL A 177 5.61 3.27 34.05
N ASP A 178 5.25 3.70 35.26
CA ASP A 178 4.05 4.50 35.51
C ASP A 178 4.33 5.98 35.28
N LEU A 179 3.47 6.64 34.51
CA LEU A 179 3.51 8.07 34.24
C LEU A 179 2.24 8.72 34.80
N ALA A 180 2.40 9.88 35.44
CA ALA A 180 1.31 10.66 35.99
C ALA A 180 1.51 12.14 35.67
N VAL A 181 0.43 12.85 35.31
CA VAL A 181 0.43 14.29 35.10
C VAL A 181 -0.78 14.90 35.79
N ASP A 182 -0.54 15.95 36.57
CA ASP A 182 -1.57 16.73 37.25
C ASP A 182 -1.74 18.07 36.53
N ILE A 183 -2.94 18.30 36.00
CA ILE A 183 -3.33 19.49 35.25
C ILE A 183 -4.17 20.37 36.19
N SER A 184 -3.51 21.00 37.15
CA SER A 184 -4.20 21.73 38.23
C SER A 184 -4.80 23.05 37.77
N ASP A 185 -4.37 23.59 36.62
CA ASP A 185 -4.95 24.80 36.02
C ASP A 185 -6.37 24.55 35.47
N PRO A 186 -7.40 25.20 36.04
CA PRO A 186 -8.78 25.02 35.59
C PRO A 186 -9.06 25.49 34.16
N GLN A 187 -8.28 26.42 33.60
CA GLN A 187 -8.46 26.86 32.21
C GLN A 187 -7.93 25.82 31.22
N VAL A 188 -6.76 25.25 31.51
CA VAL A 188 -6.21 24.16 30.69
C VAL A 188 -7.09 22.93 30.82
N ASN A 189 -7.34 22.47 32.05
CA ASN A 189 -8.08 21.24 32.32
C ASN A 189 -9.49 21.21 31.71
N ARG A 190 -10.23 22.33 31.74
CA ARG A 190 -11.56 22.42 31.10
C ARG A 190 -11.55 22.19 29.59
N ASN A 191 -10.41 22.47 28.93
CA ASN A 191 -10.26 22.34 27.49
C ASN A 191 -9.57 21.02 27.09
N VAL A 192 -8.98 20.28 28.02
CA VAL A 192 -8.36 18.98 27.75
C VAL A 192 -9.46 17.96 27.44
N PHE A 193 -9.36 17.36 26.26
CA PHE A 193 -10.19 16.23 25.86
C PHE A 193 -9.44 14.91 26.00
N ARG A 194 -8.17 14.87 25.57
CA ARG A 194 -7.31 13.69 25.68
C ARG A 194 -5.91 14.07 26.15
N VAL A 195 -5.29 13.16 26.88
CA VAL A 195 -3.90 13.29 27.31
C VAL A 195 -3.14 12.09 26.78
N TRP A 196 -2.03 12.34 26.09
CA TRP A 196 -1.24 11.33 25.41
C TRP A 196 0.19 11.32 25.92
N ALA A 197 0.72 10.14 26.22
CA ALA A 197 2.15 9.92 26.38
C ALA A 197 2.72 9.37 25.06
N TYR A 198 3.67 10.10 24.48
CA TYR A 198 4.42 9.67 23.30
C TYR A 198 5.80 9.21 23.75
N PHE A 199 6.24 8.02 23.35
CA PHE A 199 7.52 7.47 23.81
C PHE A 199 8.26 6.65 22.74
N ARG A 200 9.57 6.56 22.86
CA ARG A 200 10.45 5.70 22.05
C ARG A 200 11.46 4.99 22.94
N SER A 201 11.81 3.77 22.55
CA SER A 201 12.81 2.94 23.23
C SER A 201 13.58 2.09 22.23
N ALA A 202 14.58 1.34 22.69
CA ALA A 202 15.40 0.46 21.84
C ALA A 202 14.62 -0.63 21.10
N ARG A 203 13.39 -0.92 21.53
CA ARG A 203 12.54 -1.93 20.90
C ARG A 203 11.52 -1.37 19.92
N ALA A 204 11.40 -0.05 19.82
CA ALA A 204 10.42 0.59 18.96
C ALA A 204 11.13 1.44 17.90
N ALA A 205 11.08 1.00 16.64
CA ALA A 205 11.61 1.75 15.50
C ALA A 205 10.84 3.06 15.27
N THR A 206 9.59 3.14 15.74
CA THR A 206 8.71 4.30 15.61
C THR A 206 8.24 4.81 16.97
N VAL A 207 7.86 6.10 17.03
CA VAL A 207 7.25 6.70 18.23
C VAL A 207 5.94 5.99 18.55
N GLN A 208 5.81 5.52 19.78
CA GLN A 208 4.61 4.91 20.30
C GLN A 208 3.74 5.97 20.98
N LYS A 209 2.42 5.82 20.93
CA LYS A 209 1.43 6.72 21.54
C LYS A 209 0.56 5.92 22.51
N ARG A 210 0.34 6.43 23.73
CA ARG A 210 -0.54 5.83 24.75
C ARG A 210 -1.43 6.88 25.38
N GLU A 211 -2.73 6.59 25.48
CA GLU A 211 -3.66 7.47 26.18
C GLU A 211 -3.43 7.40 27.70
N MET A 212 -3.52 8.54 28.37
CA MET A 212 -3.52 8.63 29.82
C MET A 212 -4.96 8.70 30.31
N ARG A 213 -5.30 7.83 31.25
CA ARG A 213 -6.64 7.73 31.82
C ARG A 213 -6.77 8.65 33.04
N PRO A 214 -7.90 9.37 33.20
CA PRO A 214 -8.13 10.20 34.37
C PRO A 214 -8.27 9.35 35.64
N GLN A 215 -7.61 9.78 36.72
CA GLN A 215 -7.70 9.21 38.08
C GLN A 215 -8.17 10.25 39.11
N GLY A 216 -8.98 11.21 38.67
CA GLY A 216 -9.45 12.31 39.50
C GLY A 216 -9.81 13.53 38.66
N PRO A 217 -10.05 14.69 39.29
CA PRO A 217 -10.43 15.91 38.60
C PRO A 217 -9.30 16.52 37.75
N SER A 218 -8.04 16.32 38.11
CA SER A 218 -6.87 16.89 37.39
C SER A 218 -5.76 15.88 37.11
N LEU A 219 -5.82 14.67 37.67
CA LEU A 219 -4.77 13.67 37.57
C LEU A 219 -5.04 12.71 36.40
N PHE A 220 -4.07 12.57 35.50
CA PHE A 220 -4.09 11.61 34.41
C PHE A 220 -2.89 10.67 34.55
N THR A 221 -3.10 9.38 34.26
CA THR A 221 -2.06 8.36 34.44
C THR A 221 -2.01 7.39 33.28
N THR A 222 -0.84 6.85 32.97
CA THR A 222 -0.68 5.72 32.05
C THR A 222 0.48 4.84 32.49
N ARG A 223 0.56 3.65 31.92
CA ARG A 223 1.63 2.68 32.17
C ARG A 223 2.30 2.32 30.86
N ILE A 224 3.58 2.58 30.74
CA ILE A 224 4.42 2.08 29.65
C ILE A 224 4.74 0.61 29.95
N PRO A 225 4.30 -0.35 29.13
CA PRO A 225 4.54 -1.77 29.39
C PRO A 225 6.04 -2.09 29.43
N GLY A 226 6.47 -2.94 30.36
CA GLY A 226 7.89 -3.26 30.57
C GLY A 226 8.59 -3.84 29.33
N ARG A 227 7.84 -4.47 28.42
CA ARG A 227 8.38 -4.92 27.11
C ARG A 227 8.93 -3.78 26.25
N PHE A 228 8.49 -2.54 26.45
CA PHE A 228 9.02 -1.36 25.78
C PHE A 228 10.10 -0.63 26.60
N VAL A 229 10.32 -1.01 27.86
CA VAL A 229 11.32 -0.42 28.74
C VAL A 229 12.61 -1.22 28.58
N ALA A 230 13.37 -0.91 27.52
CA ALA A 230 14.58 -1.63 27.16
C ALA A 230 15.62 -0.70 26.51
N GLY A 231 16.88 -1.14 26.51
CA GLY A 231 18.01 -0.32 26.07
C GLY A 231 18.57 0.53 27.21
N ARG A 232 19.28 1.60 26.87
CA ARG A 232 19.93 2.52 27.84
C ARG A 232 19.02 3.64 28.31
N GLN A 233 18.03 4.01 27.50
CA GLN A 233 17.15 5.13 27.78
C GLN A 233 15.74 4.94 27.19
N LEU A 234 14.76 5.50 27.89
CA LEU A 234 13.38 5.68 27.45
C LEU A 234 13.16 7.18 27.23
N THR A 235 12.80 7.59 26.02
CA THR A 235 12.48 8.99 25.74
C THR A 235 10.99 9.18 25.59
N TYR A 236 10.41 10.22 26.19
CA TYR A 236 8.97 10.50 26.07
C TYR A 236 8.61 11.97 26.28
N TYR A 237 7.41 12.35 25.87
CA TYR A 237 6.77 13.61 26.23
C TYR A 237 5.26 13.38 26.40
N ILE A 238 4.56 14.33 27.03
CA ILE A 238 3.12 14.26 27.23
C ILE A 238 2.46 15.42 26.49
N ALA A 239 1.41 15.17 25.72
CA ALA A 239 0.64 16.22 25.06
C ALA A 239 -0.83 16.15 25.47
N MET A 240 -1.44 17.32 25.63
CA MET A 240 -2.86 17.48 25.92
C MET A 240 -3.55 18.04 24.68
N GLU A 241 -4.55 17.33 24.21
CA GLU A 241 -5.33 17.69 23.02
C GLU A 241 -6.72 18.18 23.43
N ASP A 242 -7.24 19.19 22.74
CA ASP A 242 -8.64 19.61 22.84
C ASP A 242 -9.55 18.70 21.98
N ARG A 243 -10.86 19.00 21.96
CA ARG A 243 -11.85 18.21 21.20
C ARG A 243 -11.63 18.23 19.68
N THR A 244 -10.84 19.18 19.17
CA THR A 244 -10.50 19.28 17.74
C THR A 244 -9.24 18.49 17.39
N GLY A 245 -8.59 17.86 18.38
CA GLY A 245 -7.30 17.17 18.20
C GLY A 245 -6.10 18.12 18.21
N ARG A 246 -6.29 19.41 18.49
CA ARG A 246 -5.20 20.38 18.59
C ARG A 246 -4.52 20.26 19.94
N VAL A 247 -3.19 20.23 19.94
CA VAL A 247 -2.39 20.26 21.18
C VAL A 247 -2.51 21.63 21.82
N ILE A 248 -3.07 21.68 23.02
CA ILE A 248 -3.28 22.91 23.80
C ILE A 248 -2.25 23.11 24.91
N ALA A 249 -1.57 22.03 25.32
CA ALA A 249 -0.45 22.07 26.25
C ALA A 249 0.40 20.80 26.13
N SER A 250 1.62 20.83 26.66
CA SER A 250 2.48 19.65 26.73
C SER A 250 3.43 19.69 27.94
N VAL A 251 3.81 18.52 28.43
CA VAL A 251 5.01 18.34 29.27
C VAL A 251 6.13 17.97 28.32
N ARG A 252 7.08 18.90 28.12
CA ARG A 252 8.14 18.80 27.12
C ARG A 252 7.59 18.73 25.69
N SER A 253 8.43 18.44 24.70
CA SER A 253 8.02 18.35 23.30
C SER A 253 8.73 17.22 22.56
N ALA A 254 8.30 16.93 21.34
CA ALA A 254 9.00 15.99 20.48
C ALA A 254 10.46 16.41 20.18
N LYS A 255 10.79 17.70 20.22
CA LYS A 255 12.16 18.22 19.97
C LYS A 255 13.03 18.27 21.24
N ASP A 256 12.41 18.23 22.41
CA ASP A 256 13.08 18.25 23.72
C ASP A 256 12.37 17.26 24.65
N PRO A 257 12.51 15.94 24.44
CA PRO A 257 11.80 14.94 25.23
C PRO A 257 12.43 14.72 26.60
N ILE A 258 11.64 14.18 27.53
CA ILE A 258 12.14 13.65 28.80
C ILE A 258 12.94 12.38 28.51
N MET A 259 14.16 12.31 29.04
CA MET A 259 15.02 11.13 28.97
C MET A 259 15.05 10.44 30.34
N VAL A 260 14.68 9.16 30.38
CA VAL A 260 14.74 8.32 31.59
C VAL A 260 15.77 7.21 31.38
N PRO A 261 16.84 7.14 32.20
CA PRO A 261 17.80 6.06 32.10
C PRO A 261 17.15 4.73 32.45
N VAL A 262 17.43 3.69 31.67
CA VAL A 262 16.93 2.33 31.89
C VAL A 262 18.08 1.48 32.43
N ASN A 263 17.93 0.99 33.65
CA ASN A 263 18.93 0.19 34.36
C ASN A 263 18.57 -1.30 34.29
N GLY A 264 19.55 -2.14 33.90
CA GLY A 264 19.38 -3.59 33.85
C GLY A 264 18.45 -4.08 32.72
N GLY A 265 18.27 -5.40 32.65
CA GLY A 265 17.48 -6.08 31.62
C GLY A 265 18.35 -6.86 30.62
N ALA A 266 17.78 -7.90 30.01
CA ALA A 266 18.47 -8.84 29.11
C ALA A 266 19.10 -8.20 27.85
N LEU A 267 18.86 -6.91 27.62
CA LEU A 267 19.36 -6.15 26.47
C LEU A 267 20.26 -4.97 26.87
N ALA A 268 20.79 -4.95 28.09
CA ALA A 268 21.65 -3.88 28.60
C ALA A 268 23.00 -3.71 27.84
N GLY A 269 23.27 -4.54 26.83
CA GLY A 269 24.47 -4.48 25.99
C GLY A 269 24.21 -4.47 24.48
N LEU A 270 22.97 -4.22 24.03
CA LEU A 270 22.75 -3.95 22.60
C LEU A 270 23.12 -2.49 22.30
N ASP A 271 23.97 -2.31 21.27
CA ASP A 271 24.53 -1.03 20.86
C ASP A 271 23.47 0.03 20.52
N GLU A 272 23.91 1.29 20.64
CA GLU A 272 23.15 2.54 20.50
C GLU A 272 22.11 2.51 19.36
N ILE A 273 20.84 2.77 19.72
CA ILE A 273 19.95 3.47 18.78
C ILE A 273 20.66 4.80 18.47
N PRO A 274 20.80 5.23 17.21
CA PRO A 274 21.30 6.56 16.91
C PRO A 274 20.53 7.56 17.78
N SER A 275 21.29 8.34 18.53
CA SER A 275 20.88 9.42 19.44
C SER A 275 20.24 10.56 18.66
N GLY A 276 19.15 10.27 17.95
CA GLY A 276 18.25 11.30 17.46
C GLY A 276 17.56 11.87 18.69
N ASP A 277 18.05 12.99 19.22
CA ASP A 277 17.49 13.69 20.39
C ASP A 277 16.04 14.15 20.21
N SER A 278 15.46 13.92 19.02
CA SER A 278 14.07 14.25 18.72
C SER A 278 13.20 13.02 18.41
N LEU A 279 11.96 13.08 18.87
CA LEU A 279 10.83 12.20 18.54
C LEU A 279 10.07 12.72 17.31
N THR A 280 10.73 13.45 16.41
CA THR A 280 10.09 14.09 15.24
C THR A 280 9.88 13.15 14.05
N GLY A 281 10.36 11.90 14.13
CA GLY A 281 10.08 10.90 13.08
C GLY A 281 8.57 10.71 12.94
N ASP A 282 8.09 10.74 11.69
CA ASP A 282 6.68 10.67 11.29
C ASP A 282 5.89 9.80 12.28
N ALA A 283 5.06 10.48 13.08
CA ALA A 283 4.09 9.82 13.93
C ALA A 283 3.05 9.18 12.99
N GLY A 284 3.39 8.02 12.43
CA GLY A 284 2.46 7.21 11.67
C GLY A 284 1.22 7.03 12.51
N GLY A 285 0.12 7.65 12.07
CA GLY A 285 -1.17 7.71 12.76
C GLY A 285 -1.74 6.31 12.96
N GLY A 286 -1.23 5.60 13.95
CA GLY A 286 -1.77 4.34 14.44
C GLY A 286 -2.99 4.66 15.28
N TRP A 287 -4.16 4.39 14.72
CA TRP A 287 -5.43 4.32 15.44
C TRP A 287 -5.23 3.52 16.74
N GLY A 288 -5.41 4.20 17.87
CA GLY A 288 -5.26 3.64 19.20
C GLY A 288 -6.30 2.56 19.46
N GLY A 289 -5.90 1.31 19.27
CA GLY A 289 -6.46 0.15 19.94
C GLY A 289 -5.48 -0.26 21.04
N ASP A 290 -6.00 -0.43 22.25
CA ASP A 290 -5.25 -0.87 23.41
C ASP A 290 -4.61 -2.26 23.18
N ASP A 291 -3.40 -2.29 22.63
CA ASP A 291 -2.63 -3.53 22.43
C ASP A 291 -2.08 -4.05 23.76
N GLU A 292 -2.93 -4.77 24.49
CA GLU A 292 -2.55 -6.03 25.13
C GLU A 292 -3.03 -7.18 24.24
N GLY A 293 -2.16 -7.68 23.36
CA GLY A 293 -2.37 -8.94 22.64
C GLY A 293 -3.26 -8.89 21.39
N GLY A 294 -3.48 -7.73 20.77
CA GLY A 294 -4.31 -7.64 19.56
C GLY A 294 -3.69 -8.36 18.36
N TYR A 295 -4.19 -9.55 18.03
CA TYR A 295 -3.98 -10.13 16.71
C TYR A 295 -4.69 -9.27 15.66
N SER A 296 -4.02 -9.06 14.52
CA SER A 296 -4.59 -8.40 13.34
C SER A 296 -5.91 -9.06 12.96
N ARG A 297 -7.02 -8.32 12.99
CA ARG A 297 -8.35 -8.88 12.66
C ARG A 297 -8.56 -9.01 11.17
N VAL A 298 -7.86 -8.22 10.37
CA VAL A 298 -7.93 -8.26 8.91
C VAL A 298 -6.52 -8.39 8.36
N THR A 299 -6.31 -9.33 7.44
CA THR A 299 -5.04 -9.41 6.70
C THR A 299 -5.31 -9.37 5.20
N MET A 300 -4.40 -8.78 4.44
CA MET A 300 -4.42 -8.79 2.98
C MET A 300 -3.13 -9.44 2.49
N SER A 301 -3.23 -10.36 1.54
CA SER A 301 -2.07 -10.96 0.89
C SER A 301 -2.06 -10.69 -0.61
N LEU A 302 -0.84 -10.56 -1.13
CA LEU A 302 -0.55 -10.51 -2.55
C LEU A 302 0.56 -11.52 -2.84
N SER A 303 0.29 -12.45 -3.74
CA SER A 303 1.22 -13.51 -4.12
C SER A 303 1.33 -13.62 -5.64
N LEU A 304 2.50 -14.04 -6.10
CA LEU A 304 2.75 -14.49 -7.46
C LEU A 304 2.95 -16.00 -7.42
N GLY A 305 2.38 -16.69 -8.40
CA GLY A 305 2.40 -18.13 -8.44
C GLY A 305 2.55 -18.69 -9.84
N THR A 306 2.85 -19.97 -9.88
CA THR A 306 2.85 -20.81 -11.07
C THR A 306 2.13 -22.11 -10.73
N GLY A 307 1.62 -22.79 -11.75
CA GLY A 307 0.92 -24.05 -11.53
C GLY A 307 1.01 -24.99 -12.71
N GLY A 308 0.37 -26.13 -12.54
CA GLY A 308 0.15 -27.11 -13.58
C GLY A 308 -0.88 -28.13 -13.11
N GLY A 309 -1.45 -28.85 -14.06
CA GLY A 309 -2.57 -29.72 -13.77
C GLY A 309 -2.73 -30.84 -14.77
N PHE A 310 -3.50 -31.85 -14.37
CA PHE A 310 -3.90 -32.93 -15.25
C PHE A 310 -5.20 -32.55 -15.94
N ILE A 311 -5.11 -32.32 -17.24
CA ILE A 311 -6.26 -32.09 -18.12
C ILE A 311 -6.82 -33.43 -18.62
N THR A 312 -8.13 -33.49 -18.78
CA THR A 312 -8.84 -34.68 -19.23
C THR A 312 -9.11 -34.63 -20.73
N GLU A 313 -9.60 -35.73 -21.30
CA GLU A 313 -10.06 -35.82 -22.70
C GLU A 313 -11.21 -34.86 -23.04
N ARG A 314 -11.82 -34.24 -22.03
CA ARG A 314 -12.84 -33.21 -22.20
C ARG A 314 -12.26 -31.81 -22.37
N ALA A 315 -10.95 -31.62 -22.16
CA ALA A 315 -10.28 -30.37 -22.44
C ALA A 315 -10.35 -30.04 -23.92
N ARG A 316 -10.64 -28.77 -24.23
CA ARG A 316 -10.72 -28.26 -25.60
C ARG A 316 -9.75 -27.10 -25.77
N PRO A 317 -9.00 -27.06 -26.88
CA PRO A 317 -8.18 -25.92 -27.22
C PRO A 317 -9.06 -24.69 -27.48
N VAL A 318 -8.61 -23.52 -27.05
CA VAL A 318 -9.36 -22.28 -27.16
C VAL A 318 -9.23 -21.67 -28.56
N THR A 319 -8.06 -21.76 -29.19
CA THR A 319 -7.81 -21.14 -30.50
C THR A 319 -8.05 -22.12 -31.65
N LEU A 320 -7.65 -23.38 -31.47
CA LEU A 320 -7.68 -24.42 -32.49
C LEU A 320 -8.77 -25.46 -32.20
N GLU A 321 -10.03 -25.03 -32.10
CA GLU A 321 -11.19 -25.81 -31.61
C GLU A 321 -11.37 -27.21 -32.25
N ASP A 322 -10.95 -27.39 -33.51
CA ASP A 322 -11.04 -28.68 -34.22
C ASP A 322 -9.96 -29.70 -33.83
N LYS A 323 -8.96 -29.30 -33.03
CA LYS A 323 -7.87 -30.16 -32.61
C LYS A 323 -8.25 -30.92 -31.34
N ARG A 324 -7.85 -32.20 -31.32
CA ARG A 324 -7.96 -33.04 -30.13
C ARG A 324 -6.72 -32.87 -29.26
N ILE A 325 -6.95 -32.87 -27.95
CA ILE A 325 -5.90 -32.81 -26.95
C ILE A 325 -5.70 -34.20 -26.36
N SER A 326 -4.44 -34.59 -26.19
CA SER A 326 -4.09 -35.78 -25.42
C SER A 326 -4.21 -35.46 -23.93
N PRO A 327 -5.00 -36.22 -23.14
CA PRO A 327 -5.04 -36.06 -21.69
C PRO A 327 -3.65 -36.17 -21.08
N GLY A 328 -3.35 -35.38 -20.06
CA GLY A 328 -2.02 -35.37 -19.48
C GLY A 328 -1.75 -34.18 -18.58
N PHE A 329 -0.51 -34.05 -18.15
CA PHE A 329 -0.06 -32.90 -17.39
C PHE A 329 0.20 -31.72 -18.33
N ALA A 330 -0.32 -30.55 -17.98
CA ALA A 330 -0.15 -29.30 -18.70
C ALA A 330 0.19 -28.17 -17.72
N LEU A 331 1.00 -27.21 -18.15
CA LEU A 331 1.44 -26.11 -17.30
C LEU A 331 0.40 -24.98 -17.29
N ALA A 332 0.22 -24.30 -16.16
CA ALA A 332 -0.57 -23.07 -16.04
C ALA A 332 0.35 -21.93 -15.60
N PRO A 333 1.09 -21.31 -16.53
CA PRO A 333 2.16 -20.39 -16.16
C PRO A 333 1.58 -19.07 -15.64
N PHE A 334 2.22 -18.55 -14.60
CA PHE A 334 2.06 -17.21 -14.03
C PHE A 334 0.63 -16.79 -13.68
N HIS A 335 0.37 -16.71 -12.39
CA HIS A 335 -0.83 -16.07 -11.85
C HIS A 335 -0.48 -15.17 -10.67
N THR A 336 -1.38 -14.23 -10.42
CA THR A 336 -1.40 -13.42 -9.21
C THR A 336 -2.55 -13.87 -8.34
N LEU A 337 -2.33 -13.99 -7.03
CA LEU A 337 -3.33 -14.29 -6.03
C LEU A 337 -3.45 -13.12 -5.06
N VAL A 338 -4.66 -12.62 -4.88
CA VAL A 338 -5.02 -11.66 -3.83
C VAL A 338 -5.96 -12.35 -2.86
N GLU A 339 -5.66 -12.30 -1.57
CA GLU A 339 -6.58 -12.76 -0.52
C GLU A 339 -6.84 -11.65 0.50
N LEU A 340 -8.07 -11.63 1.01
CA LEU A 340 -8.50 -10.80 2.13
C LEU A 340 -9.05 -11.72 3.20
N ASP A 341 -8.39 -11.76 4.36
CA ASP A 341 -8.76 -12.61 5.48
C ASP A 341 -9.35 -11.79 6.62
N PHE A 342 -10.44 -12.27 7.19
CA PHE A 342 -10.99 -11.80 8.45
C PHE A 342 -10.82 -12.89 9.51
N TRP A 343 -10.15 -12.54 10.61
CA TRP A 343 -9.81 -13.42 11.73
C TRP A 343 -10.73 -13.13 12.93
N PRO A 344 -11.94 -13.72 12.99
CA PRO A 344 -12.82 -13.59 14.16
C PRO A 344 -12.23 -14.28 15.40
N HIS A 345 -11.26 -15.18 15.22
CA HIS A 345 -10.53 -15.87 16.29
C HIS A 345 -9.05 -16.02 15.91
N GLU A 346 -8.17 -16.16 16.90
CA GLU A 346 -6.71 -16.33 16.71
C GLU A 346 -6.30 -17.54 15.86
N ARG A 347 -7.20 -18.51 15.64
CA ARG A 347 -6.89 -19.75 14.92
C ARG A 347 -7.77 -19.97 13.69
N PHE A 348 -8.76 -19.11 13.48
CA PHE A 348 -9.75 -19.33 12.45
C PHE A 348 -9.99 -18.04 11.68
N ALA A 349 -9.92 -18.15 10.36
CA ALA A 349 -10.20 -17.04 9.45
C ALA A 349 -11.21 -17.44 8.38
N ILE A 350 -11.98 -16.44 7.95
CA ILE A 350 -12.80 -16.48 6.76
C ILE A 350 -12.09 -15.62 5.72
N SER A 351 -11.89 -16.15 4.53
CA SER A 351 -11.09 -15.53 3.48
C SER A 351 -11.88 -15.41 2.19
N ALA A 352 -11.73 -14.28 1.50
CA ALA A 352 -12.12 -14.11 0.11
C ALA A 352 -10.87 -14.01 -0.75
N PHE A 353 -10.88 -14.62 -1.93
CA PHE A 353 -9.72 -14.59 -2.82
C PHE A 353 -10.08 -14.36 -4.28
N ALA A 354 -9.12 -13.80 -5.00
CA ALA A 354 -9.13 -13.67 -6.45
C ALA A 354 -7.76 -14.08 -7.01
N ARG A 355 -7.76 -15.04 -7.94
CA ARG A 355 -6.58 -15.52 -8.67
C ARG A 355 -6.74 -15.13 -10.13
N VAL A 356 -5.77 -14.41 -10.69
CA VAL A 356 -5.76 -13.96 -12.08
C VAL A 356 -4.55 -14.55 -12.79
N GLN A 357 -4.79 -15.32 -13.84
CA GLN A 357 -3.75 -15.85 -14.72
C GLN A 357 -3.48 -14.85 -15.84
N ILE A 358 -2.20 -14.54 -16.05
CA ILE A 358 -1.78 -13.43 -16.94
C ILE A 358 -1.85 -13.86 -18.41
N ILE A 359 -1.48 -15.11 -18.70
CA ILE A 359 -1.51 -15.65 -20.07
C ILE A 359 -2.96 -15.89 -20.47
N GLU A 360 -3.42 -15.10 -21.44
CA GLU A 360 -4.77 -15.15 -22.02
C GLU A 360 -5.91 -15.00 -20.98
N PHE A 361 -5.68 -14.18 -19.94
CA PHE A 361 -6.65 -13.78 -18.92
C PHE A 361 -7.72 -14.83 -18.55
N ALA A 362 -7.43 -15.57 -17.49
CA ALA A 362 -8.42 -16.39 -16.80
C ALA A 362 -8.43 -16.02 -15.31
N HIS A 363 -9.60 -16.09 -14.68
CA HIS A 363 -9.73 -15.73 -13.27
C HIS A 363 -10.49 -16.79 -12.50
N LEU A 364 -10.14 -16.94 -11.24
CA LEU A 364 -10.84 -17.73 -10.24
C LEU A 364 -11.11 -16.85 -9.02
N GLU A 365 -12.31 -16.92 -8.48
CA GLU A 365 -12.68 -16.21 -7.27
C GLU A 365 -13.53 -17.09 -6.36
N GLY A 366 -13.47 -16.84 -5.06
CA GLY A 366 -14.18 -17.67 -4.11
C GLY A 366 -13.90 -17.34 -2.66
N GLY A 367 -14.31 -18.28 -1.80
CA GLY A 367 -14.15 -18.18 -0.35
C GLY A 367 -13.38 -19.37 0.20
N ARG A 368 -12.63 -19.14 1.29
CA ARG A 368 -11.88 -20.17 2.01
C ARG A 368 -12.07 -20.02 3.52
N LEU A 369 -11.97 -21.16 4.21
CA LEU A 369 -11.75 -21.23 5.64
C LEU A 369 -10.27 -21.49 5.88
N LYS A 370 -9.69 -20.76 6.83
CA LYS A 370 -8.29 -20.92 7.23
C LYS A 370 -8.23 -21.36 8.70
N PHE A 371 -7.40 -22.35 9.00
CA PHE A 371 -7.15 -22.84 10.34
C PHE A 371 -5.65 -22.81 10.65
N ARG A 372 -5.24 -22.01 11.63
CA ARG A 372 -3.84 -21.93 12.08
C ARG A 372 -3.54 -23.16 12.95
N ALA A 373 -2.83 -24.12 12.36
CA ALA A 373 -2.46 -25.38 13.00
C ALA A 373 -1.21 -25.25 13.89
N VAL A 374 -0.25 -24.41 13.46
CA VAL A 374 0.94 -24.07 14.23
C VAL A 374 1.03 -22.55 14.31
N ASP A 375 1.25 -22.02 15.51
CA ASP A 375 1.49 -20.60 15.77
C ASP A 375 2.72 -20.47 16.67
N THR A 376 3.79 -19.91 16.11
CA THR A 376 5.01 -19.61 16.85
C THR A 376 5.36 -18.13 16.72
N GLU A 377 6.38 -17.67 17.46
CA GLU A 377 6.84 -16.29 17.35
C GLU A 377 7.36 -15.93 15.94
N SER A 378 7.92 -16.90 15.20
CA SER A 378 8.59 -16.64 13.92
C SER A 378 7.84 -17.16 12.70
N HIS A 379 6.92 -18.12 12.86
CA HIS A 379 6.21 -18.70 11.74
C HIS A 379 4.85 -19.30 12.11
N ASP A 380 3.97 -19.35 11.12
CA ASP A 380 2.68 -20.02 11.18
C ASP A 380 2.57 -21.12 10.14
N LEU A 381 1.81 -22.17 10.48
CA LEU A 381 1.34 -23.17 9.54
C LEU A 381 -0.18 -23.13 9.50
N ILE A 382 -0.74 -22.81 8.35
CA ILE A 382 -2.18 -22.62 8.16
C ILE A 382 -2.71 -23.64 7.17
N LEU A 383 -3.72 -24.41 7.58
CA LEU A 383 -4.51 -25.26 6.72
C LEU A 383 -5.64 -24.46 6.10
N ARG A 384 -5.92 -24.68 4.82
CA ARG A 384 -6.91 -23.90 4.08
C ARG A 384 -7.79 -24.81 3.24
N GLY A 385 -9.09 -24.52 3.22
CA GLY A 385 -10.05 -25.27 2.42
C GLY A 385 -11.18 -24.38 1.98
N GLY A 386 -11.65 -24.55 0.75
CA GLY A 386 -12.72 -23.70 0.23
C GLY A 386 -13.16 -24.09 -1.16
N GLY A 387 -13.80 -23.14 -1.84
CA GLY A 387 -14.28 -23.31 -3.18
C GLY A 387 -14.65 -21.99 -3.80
N GLY A 388 -15.00 -22.05 -5.08
CA GLY A 388 -15.27 -20.85 -5.86
C GLY A 388 -15.72 -21.17 -7.26
N PHE A 389 -15.66 -20.15 -8.09
CA PHE A 389 -16.02 -20.20 -9.48
C PHE A 389 -15.01 -19.43 -10.33
N GLY A 390 -15.05 -19.68 -11.63
CA GLY A 390 -14.13 -19.11 -12.60
C GLY A 390 -13.43 -20.20 -13.40
N ARG A 391 -12.35 -19.83 -14.08
CA ARG A 391 -11.65 -20.73 -15.01
C ARG A 391 -10.15 -20.64 -14.84
N THR A 392 -9.47 -21.75 -15.07
CA THR A 392 -8.01 -21.83 -15.23
C THR A 392 -7.67 -22.01 -16.70
N ARG A 393 -6.42 -21.73 -17.08
CA ARG A 393 -5.90 -22.15 -18.38
C ARG A 393 -4.68 -23.02 -18.23
N HIS A 394 -4.57 -24.04 -19.08
CA HIS A 394 -3.35 -24.80 -19.22
C HIS A 394 -2.79 -24.66 -20.63
N LEU A 395 -1.46 -24.52 -20.72
CA LEU A 395 -0.72 -24.51 -21.96
C LEU A 395 -0.57 -25.95 -22.47
N VAL A 396 -1.07 -26.20 -23.67
CA VAL A 396 -1.05 -27.52 -24.31
C VAL A 396 -0.29 -27.45 -25.63
N ASP A 397 0.48 -28.50 -25.91
CA ASP A 397 1.13 -28.70 -27.21
C ASP A 397 0.22 -29.56 -28.10
N LEU A 398 -0.18 -29.00 -29.25
CA LEU A 398 -1.02 -29.66 -30.24
C LEU A 398 -0.21 -30.28 -31.39
N GLY A 399 1.14 -30.26 -31.31
CA GLY A 399 2.06 -30.73 -32.35
C GLY A 399 2.20 -29.77 -33.55
N VAL A 400 1.22 -28.91 -33.78
CA VAL A 400 1.23 -27.84 -34.80
C VAL A 400 1.48 -26.45 -34.20
N GLY A 401 1.53 -26.35 -32.88
CA GLY A 401 1.65 -25.10 -32.12
C GLY A 401 1.17 -25.26 -30.68
N LEU A 402 1.45 -24.24 -29.87
CA LEU A 402 0.93 -24.11 -28.52
C LEU A 402 -0.46 -23.48 -28.56
N ASP A 403 -1.36 -23.98 -27.70
CA ASP A 403 -2.67 -23.38 -27.45
C ASP A 403 -2.95 -23.45 -25.94
N THR A 404 -4.09 -22.91 -25.50
CA THR A 404 -4.56 -23.08 -24.14
C THR A 404 -5.87 -23.83 -24.06
N THR A 405 -6.08 -24.52 -22.94
CA THR A 405 -7.37 -25.09 -22.54
C THR A 405 -8.02 -24.23 -21.48
N LEU A 406 -9.31 -24.45 -21.21
CA LEU A 406 -10.07 -23.64 -20.26
C LEU A 406 -10.98 -24.51 -19.39
N GLU A 407 -10.65 -24.63 -18.11
CA GLU A 407 -11.27 -25.59 -17.16
C GLU A 407 -12.12 -24.89 -16.11
N GLY A 408 -13.16 -25.57 -15.61
CA GLY A 408 -14.15 -25.01 -14.69
C GLY A 408 -15.60 -25.26 -15.16
N PRO A 409 -16.60 -24.49 -14.69
CA PRO A 409 -16.49 -23.18 -14.05
C PRO A 409 -16.49 -23.19 -12.50
N TYR A 410 -16.59 -24.36 -11.87
CA TYR A 410 -16.61 -24.47 -10.40
C TYR A 410 -15.32 -25.11 -9.90
N MET A 411 -14.98 -24.90 -8.63
CA MET A 411 -13.84 -25.59 -8.02
C MET A 411 -13.99 -25.76 -6.51
N TYR A 412 -13.29 -26.76 -5.98
CA TYR A 412 -12.87 -26.77 -4.58
C TYR A 412 -11.35 -26.71 -4.49
N THR A 413 -10.86 -26.16 -3.38
CA THR A 413 -9.43 -25.99 -3.12
C THR A 413 -9.09 -26.48 -1.72
N LEU A 414 -7.93 -27.14 -1.62
CA LEU A 414 -7.30 -27.55 -0.37
C LEU A 414 -5.85 -27.11 -0.43
N GLY A 415 -5.36 -26.50 0.64
CA GLY A 415 -4.01 -25.95 0.63
C GLY A 415 -3.41 -25.79 2.00
N LEU A 416 -2.14 -25.43 1.97
CA LEU A 416 -1.34 -25.15 3.14
C LEU A 416 -0.58 -23.86 2.89
N THR A 417 -0.54 -22.98 3.88
CA THR A 417 0.29 -21.78 3.87
C THR A 417 1.30 -21.88 4.99
N TYR A 418 2.56 -21.69 4.65
CA TYR A 418 3.63 -21.41 5.60
C TYR A 418 3.87 -19.91 5.62
N GLU A 419 3.69 -19.28 6.77
CA GLU A 419 3.94 -17.84 6.96
C GLU A 419 5.24 -17.65 7.75
N PHE A 420 6.16 -16.83 7.24
CA PHE A 420 7.36 -16.39 7.95
C PHE A 420 7.17 -14.94 8.42
N LYS A 421 7.11 -14.75 9.74
CA LYS A 421 6.82 -13.47 10.38
C LYS A 421 8.08 -12.62 10.45
N ILE A 422 8.15 -11.56 9.64
CA ILE A 422 9.20 -10.54 9.78
C ILE A 422 8.83 -9.57 10.88
N SER A 423 7.54 -9.23 10.97
CA SER A 423 6.97 -8.43 12.04
C SER A 423 5.54 -8.90 12.35
N ARG A 424 4.90 -8.28 13.34
CA ARG A 424 3.49 -8.56 13.67
C ARG A 424 2.51 -8.26 12.54
N ARG A 425 2.90 -7.39 11.60
CA ARG A 425 2.05 -6.92 10.50
C ARG A 425 2.56 -7.32 9.13
N PHE A 426 3.76 -7.87 9.01
CA PHE A 426 4.37 -8.15 7.72
C PHE A 426 4.98 -9.55 7.71
N GLN A 427 4.54 -10.36 6.75
CA GLN A 427 4.90 -11.78 6.67
C GLN A 427 5.19 -12.17 5.22
N PHE A 428 6.12 -13.12 5.04
CA PHE A 428 6.31 -13.82 3.77
C PHE A 428 5.48 -15.09 3.74
N LEU A 429 4.91 -15.43 2.59
CA LEU A 429 4.03 -16.57 2.41
C LEU A 429 4.60 -17.55 1.40
N VAL A 430 4.55 -18.84 1.71
CA VAL A 430 4.72 -19.94 0.75
C VAL A 430 3.48 -20.80 0.79
N THR A 431 2.85 -20.99 -0.36
CA THR A 431 1.48 -21.46 -0.43
C THR A 431 1.27 -22.47 -1.56
N PRO A 432 1.47 -23.78 -1.30
CA PRO A 432 1.00 -24.85 -2.16
C PRO A 432 -0.54 -25.02 -2.05
N ASP A 433 -1.21 -25.02 -3.20
CA ASP A 433 -2.65 -25.21 -3.34
C ASP A 433 -2.94 -26.37 -4.29
N PHE A 434 -3.83 -27.26 -3.87
CA PHE A 434 -4.53 -28.20 -4.75
C PHE A 434 -5.89 -27.62 -5.11
N LEU A 435 -6.26 -27.70 -6.38
CA LEU A 435 -7.57 -27.30 -6.88
C LEU A 435 -8.13 -28.43 -7.74
N HIS A 436 -9.44 -28.66 -7.65
CA HIS A 436 -10.15 -29.55 -8.55
C HIS A 436 -11.23 -28.75 -9.25
N MET A 437 -11.06 -28.60 -10.56
CA MET A 437 -12.00 -27.94 -11.45
C MET A 437 -13.16 -28.89 -11.78
N ILE A 438 -14.37 -28.41 -11.65
CA ILE A 438 -15.61 -29.15 -11.87
C ILE A 438 -16.43 -28.42 -12.95
N GLY A 439 -16.95 -29.18 -13.90
CA GLY A 439 -17.82 -28.69 -14.96
C GLY A 439 -17.60 -29.43 -16.26
N ASP A 440 -17.70 -28.71 -17.38
CA ASP A 440 -17.61 -29.28 -18.73
C ASP A 440 -16.21 -29.80 -19.04
N SER A 441 -15.19 -29.16 -18.46
CA SER A 441 -13.80 -29.56 -18.57
C SER A 441 -13.21 -29.73 -17.16
N PRO A 442 -13.37 -30.91 -16.53
CA PRO A 442 -12.79 -31.19 -15.23
C PRO A 442 -11.27 -31.39 -15.34
N SER A 443 -10.55 -30.92 -14.33
CA SER A 443 -9.09 -31.05 -14.21
C SER A 443 -8.66 -30.97 -12.75
N THR A 444 -7.48 -31.50 -12.45
CA THR A 444 -6.82 -31.30 -11.16
C THR A 444 -5.64 -30.37 -11.33
N HIS A 445 -5.45 -29.44 -10.40
CA HIS A 445 -4.46 -28.38 -10.50
C HIS A 445 -3.64 -28.29 -9.23
N PHE A 446 -2.35 -27.98 -9.38
CA PHE A 446 -1.44 -27.68 -8.30
C PHE A 446 -0.81 -26.31 -8.54
N ASP A 447 -1.05 -25.39 -7.62
CA ASP A 447 -0.47 -24.05 -7.62
C ASP A 447 0.61 -23.94 -6.54
N LEU A 448 1.71 -23.29 -6.85
CA LEU A 448 2.69 -22.83 -5.87
C LEU A 448 2.75 -21.30 -5.91
N ASN A 449 2.41 -20.67 -4.78
CA ASN A 449 2.38 -19.23 -4.63
C ASN A 449 3.46 -18.77 -3.63
N LEU A 450 4.14 -17.67 -3.97
CA LEU A 450 5.04 -16.93 -3.10
C LEU A 450 4.53 -15.49 -2.96
N GLY A 451 4.46 -14.97 -1.75
CA GLY A 451 3.88 -13.66 -1.56
C GLY A 451 4.19 -12.99 -0.23
N ILE A 452 3.51 -11.89 -0.02
CA ILE A 452 3.57 -11.09 1.20
C ILE A 452 2.17 -10.95 1.79
N GLN A 453 2.09 -10.81 3.10
CA GLN A 453 0.87 -10.53 3.82
C GLN A 453 1.07 -9.32 4.73
N VAL A 454 0.05 -8.45 4.74
CA VAL A 454 -0.02 -7.30 5.64
C VAL A 454 -1.23 -7.43 6.56
N GLY A 455 -1.02 -7.23 7.86
CA GLY A 455 -2.07 -7.18 8.88
C GLY A 455 -2.45 -5.75 9.28
N PHE A 456 -3.75 -5.51 9.46
CA PHE A 456 -4.36 -4.22 9.82
C PHE A 456 -5.04 -4.24 11.19
#